data_AF-A0A0L6VBZ6-F1
#
_entry.id   AF-A0A0L6VBZ6-F1
#
_cell.length_a   1.000
_cell.length_b   1.000
_cell.length_c   1.000
_cell.angle_alpha   90.00
_cell.angle_beta   90.00
_cell.angle_gamma   90.00
#
_symmetry.space_group_name_H-M   'P 1'
#
loop_
_entity.id
_entity.type
_entity.pdbx_description
1 polymer ?
#
loop_
_entity_poly.entity_id
_entity_poly.type
_entity_poly.pdbx_seq_one_letter_code
_entity_poly.pdbx_strand_id
1 'polypeptide(L)'
;MRKIYKPLNGVKVQPFYLSTSNLNSSRMLTLMVFDDSNIIPLYLQRAMTILRTMGADNFNYDGKKGFKKKMRQESLNPAQKSSYKMRIEMLDSYLTTNRSADVTSYFKPGHLVIVDLRDPFTSSTLVIALFEIIVGLFIKHPMGTGKVLRKRNISFEGAISETTHHPYFFAFLLGSLRRGAQ
;
A
#
# COMPACT_ATOMS: atom_id res chain seq x y z
N MET A 1 2.24 0.41 17.09
CA MET A 1 0.95 1.06 16.75
C MET A 1 -0.19 0.84 17.76
N ARG A 2 -0.61 -0.39 18.13
CA ARG A 2 -1.76 -0.61 19.04
C ARG A 2 -1.70 0.17 20.36
N LYS A 3 -0.52 0.30 20.98
CA LYS A 3 -0.34 1.04 22.23
C LYS A 3 -0.67 2.54 22.09
N ILE A 4 -0.35 3.16 20.95
CA ILE A 4 -0.58 4.60 20.69
C ILE A 4 -2.07 4.93 20.68
N TYR A 5 -2.89 4.03 20.13
CA TYR A 5 -4.33 4.23 19.96
C TYR A 5 -5.17 3.69 21.12
N LYS A 6 -4.55 3.01 22.10
CA LYS A 6 -5.23 2.45 23.28
C LYS A 6 -6.10 3.46 24.05
N PRO A 7 -5.73 4.75 24.20
CA PRO A 7 -6.55 5.72 24.93
C PRO A 7 -7.86 6.12 24.23
N LEU A 8 -8.05 5.79 22.95
CA LEU A 8 -9.25 6.19 22.20
C LEU A 8 -10.38 5.17 22.41
N ASN A 9 -11.49 5.64 22.95
CA ASN A 9 -12.69 4.82 23.11
C ASN A 9 -13.42 4.61 21.77
N GLY A 10 -13.97 3.42 21.57
CA GLY A 10 -14.71 3.08 20.34
C GLY A 10 -13.84 2.86 19.10
N VAL A 11 -12.51 2.79 19.24
CA VAL A 11 -11.57 2.55 18.12
C VAL A 11 -11.11 1.09 18.12
N LYS A 12 -11.32 0.40 16.99
CA LYS A 12 -10.79 -0.95 16.76
C LYS A 12 -9.51 -0.86 15.92
N VAL A 13 -8.36 -1.12 16.53
CA VAL A 13 -7.07 -1.13 15.83
C VAL A 13 -6.83 -2.49 15.17
N GLN A 14 -6.57 -2.50 13.87
CA GLN A 14 -6.27 -3.69 13.08
C GLN A 14 -4.93 -3.51 12.34
N PRO A 15 -4.18 -4.59 12.10
CA PRO A 15 -3.00 -4.53 11.22
C PRO A 15 -3.45 -4.17 9.80
N PHE A 16 -2.61 -3.42 9.08
CA PHE A 16 -2.87 -3.05 7.69
C PHE A 16 -2.40 -4.17 6.76
N TYR A 17 -3.29 -4.65 5.89
CA TYR A 17 -2.94 -5.57 4.81
C TYR A 17 -3.68 -5.21 3.51
N LEU A 18 -3.00 -5.46 2.39
CA LEU A 18 -3.56 -5.43 1.05
C LEU A 18 -3.67 -6.86 0.51
N SER A 19 -4.86 -7.24 0.06
CA SER A 19 -5.07 -8.51 -0.61
C SER A 19 -4.27 -8.54 -1.90
N THR A 20 -3.58 -9.65 -2.14
CA THR A 20 -2.92 -9.90 -3.43
C THR A 20 -3.92 -9.89 -4.60
N SER A 21 -5.20 -10.15 -4.36
CA SER A 21 -6.27 -10.03 -5.37
C SER A 21 -6.62 -8.59 -5.74
N ASN A 22 -6.25 -7.63 -4.88
CA ASN A 22 -6.43 -6.20 -5.11
C ASN A 22 -5.23 -5.58 -5.83
N LEU A 23 -4.16 -6.34 -6.06
CA LEU A 23 -3.04 -5.90 -6.87
C LEU A 23 -3.36 -6.00 -8.37
N ASN A 24 -2.79 -5.10 -9.14
CA ASN A 24 -2.69 -5.20 -10.59
C ASN A 24 -1.29 -4.76 -11.01
N SER A 25 -0.95 -4.89 -12.29
CA SER A 25 0.39 -4.55 -12.77
C SER A 25 0.79 -3.11 -12.48
N SER A 26 -0.15 -2.15 -12.56
CA SER A 26 0.11 -0.75 -12.23
C SER A 26 0.42 -0.56 -10.75
N ARG A 27 -0.38 -1.14 -9.85
CA ARG A 27 -0.17 -1.05 -8.40
C ARG A 27 1.12 -1.76 -7.98
N MET A 28 1.39 -2.92 -8.57
CA MET A 28 2.64 -3.64 -8.33
C MET A 28 3.84 -2.86 -8.85
N LEU A 29 3.70 -2.16 -9.99
CA LEU A 29 4.75 -1.27 -10.51
C LEU A 29 5.05 -0.14 -9.53
N THR A 30 4.01 0.55 -9.02
CA THR A 30 4.18 1.59 -7.99
C THR A 30 4.89 1.03 -6.75
N LEU A 31 4.54 -0.17 -6.30
CA LEU A 31 5.19 -0.85 -5.16
C LEU A 31 6.63 -1.32 -5.45
N MET A 32 6.95 -1.70 -6.69
CA MET A 32 8.30 -2.14 -7.06
C MET A 32 9.27 -0.97 -7.28
N VAL A 33 8.77 0.18 -7.74
CA VAL A 33 9.59 1.30 -8.23
C VAL A 33 9.67 2.46 -7.22
N PHE A 34 9.11 2.33 -6.01
CA PHE A 34 9.02 3.44 -5.04
C PHE A 34 10.35 4.08 -4.57
N ASP A 35 11.52 3.68 -5.05
CA ASP A 35 12.75 4.35 -4.61
C ASP A 35 12.99 5.63 -5.42
N ASP A 36 13.37 6.72 -4.75
CA ASP A 36 13.67 8.02 -5.36
C ASP A 36 15.11 8.06 -5.92
N SER A 37 15.79 6.91 -5.96
CA SER A 37 17.14 6.81 -6.50
C SER A 37 17.15 7.12 -8.00
N ASN A 38 18.03 8.04 -8.39
CA ASN A 38 18.25 8.39 -9.81
C ASN A 38 18.78 7.20 -10.64
N ILE A 39 19.27 6.15 -9.98
CA ILE A 39 19.79 4.95 -10.62
C ILE A 39 18.87 3.78 -10.33
N ILE A 40 18.05 3.42 -11.31
CA ILE A 40 17.16 2.26 -11.23
C ILE A 40 17.99 0.98 -11.40
N PRO A 41 18.10 0.10 -10.38
CA PRO A 41 18.84 -1.15 -10.51
C PRO A 41 18.24 -2.05 -11.59
N LEU A 42 19.10 -2.82 -12.28
CA LEU A 42 18.67 -3.66 -13.40
C LEU A 42 17.55 -4.65 -13.06
N TYR A 43 17.49 -5.17 -11.82
CA TYR A 43 16.40 -6.07 -11.41
C TYR A 43 15.04 -5.36 -11.40
N LEU A 44 15.00 -4.07 -11.06
CA LEU A 44 13.80 -3.25 -11.16
C LEU A 44 13.43 -2.98 -12.62
N GLN A 45 14.40 -2.74 -13.49
CA GLN A 45 14.12 -2.61 -14.93
C GLN A 45 13.48 -3.89 -15.51
N ARG A 46 13.96 -5.07 -15.09
CA ARG A 46 13.33 -6.36 -15.45
C ARG A 46 11.92 -6.49 -14.88
N ALA A 47 11.73 -6.14 -13.61
CA ALA A 47 10.40 -6.14 -12.99
C ALA A 47 9.42 -5.22 -13.72
N MET A 48 9.81 -3.99 -14.06
CA MET A 48 8.97 -3.06 -14.83
C MET A 48 8.57 -3.66 -16.18
N THR A 49 9.53 -4.27 -16.89
CA THR A 49 9.28 -4.88 -18.20
C THR A 49 8.27 -6.01 -18.09
N ILE A 50 8.43 -6.91 -17.12
CA ILE A 50 7.47 -7.99 -16.84
C ILE A 50 6.09 -7.42 -16.53
N LEU A 51 6.01 -6.40 -15.67
CA LEU A 51 4.73 -5.81 -15.25
C LEU A 51 4.00 -5.14 -16.42
N ARG A 52 4.72 -4.43 -17.31
CA ARG A 52 4.13 -3.87 -18.53
C ARG A 52 3.56 -4.96 -19.43
N THR A 53 4.28 -6.06 -19.62
CA THR A 53 3.83 -7.20 -20.43
C THR A 53 2.63 -7.94 -19.83
N MET A 54 2.49 -7.95 -18.50
CA MET A 54 1.35 -8.60 -17.84
C MET A 54 0.03 -7.83 -17.99
N GLY A 55 0.08 -6.52 -18.27
CA GLY A 55 -1.11 -5.68 -18.46
C GLY A 55 -1.96 -5.53 -17.19
N ALA A 56 -3.04 -4.74 -17.25
CA ALA A 56 -3.84 -4.44 -16.06
C ALA A 56 -4.76 -5.61 -15.63
N ASP A 57 -5.27 -6.38 -16.58
CA ASP A 57 -6.44 -7.25 -16.36
C ASP A 57 -6.12 -8.70 -15.96
N ASN A 58 -4.88 -9.15 -16.21
CA ASN A 58 -4.44 -10.54 -15.94
C ASN A 58 -3.31 -10.63 -14.92
N PHE A 59 -3.16 -9.62 -14.07
CA PHE A 59 -2.12 -9.62 -13.05
C PHE A 59 -2.36 -10.73 -12.03
N ASN A 60 -1.31 -11.48 -11.74
CA ASN A 60 -1.28 -12.44 -10.65
C ASN A 60 0.08 -12.33 -9.95
N TYR A 61 0.07 -12.19 -8.63
CA TYR A 61 1.28 -12.06 -7.85
C TYR A 61 2.07 -13.38 -7.78
N ASP A 62 1.40 -14.47 -7.39
CA ASP A 62 2.05 -15.73 -6.95
C ASP A 62 1.74 -16.98 -7.77
N GLY A 63 0.84 -16.87 -8.76
CA GLY A 63 0.38 -18.01 -9.56
C GLY A 63 1.41 -18.58 -10.54
N LYS A 64 1.01 -19.63 -11.27
CA LYS A 64 1.85 -20.33 -12.28
C LYS A 64 2.31 -19.45 -13.45
N LYS A 65 1.60 -18.34 -13.71
CA LYS A 65 1.97 -17.28 -14.66
C LYS A 65 2.22 -15.93 -13.95
N GLY A 66 2.37 -15.97 -12.63
CA GLY A 66 2.46 -14.79 -11.78
C GLY A 66 3.81 -14.09 -11.82
N PHE A 67 3.81 -12.86 -11.34
CA PHE A 67 4.94 -11.95 -11.31
C PHE A 67 6.17 -12.59 -10.66
N LYS A 68 6.02 -13.18 -9.46
CA LYS A 68 7.16 -13.80 -8.74
C LYS A 68 7.79 -14.96 -9.52
N LYS A 69 7.00 -15.68 -10.32
CA LYS A 69 7.53 -16.77 -11.16
C LYS A 69 8.26 -16.24 -12.39
N LYS A 70 7.72 -15.22 -13.06
CA LYS A 70 8.40 -14.57 -14.20
C LYS A 70 9.74 -13.96 -13.78
N MET A 71 9.80 -13.29 -12.63
CA MET A 71 11.07 -12.76 -12.10
C MET A 71 12.12 -13.85 -11.81
N ARG A 72 11.69 -15.06 -11.40
CA ARG A 72 12.61 -16.19 -11.18
C ARG A 72 13.18 -16.77 -12.48
N GLN A 73 12.55 -16.50 -13.63
CA GLN A 73 13.01 -16.93 -14.95
C GLN A 73 13.99 -15.95 -15.57
N GLU A 74 14.12 -14.73 -15.03
CA GLU A 74 15.08 -13.73 -15.48
C GLU A 74 16.51 -14.13 -15.11
N SER A 75 17.46 -13.80 -15.99
CA SER A 75 18.89 -14.03 -15.81
C SER A 75 19.54 -13.00 -14.86
N LEU A 76 19.03 -12.92 -13.64
CA LEU A 76 19.59 -12.05 -12.60
C LEU A 76 20.90 -12.63 -12.03
N ASN A 77 21.89 -11.77 -11.84
CA ASN A 77 23.10 -12.13 -11.12
C ASN A 77 22.82 -12.36 -9.61
N PRO A 78 23.73 -12.98 -8.83
CA PRO A 78 23.49 -13.29 -7.42
C PRO A 78 23.13 -12.07 -6.56
N ALA A 79 23.78 -10.93 -6.78
CA ALA A 79 23.50 -9.69 -6.05
C ALA A 79 22.07 -9.18 -6.35
N GLN A 80 21.68 -9.16 -7.63
CA GLN A 80 20.34 -8.76 -8.08
C GLN A 80 19.25 -9.69 -7.53
N LYS A 81 19.52 -11.01 -7.45
CA LYS A 81 18.60 -11.97 -6.83
C LYS A 81 18.40 -11.67 -5.35
N SER A 82 19.47 -11.33 -4.64
CA SER A 82 19.41 -10.93 -3.23
C SER A 82 18.59 -9.65 -3.04
N SER A 83 18.89 -8.60 -3.83
CA SER A 83 18.14 -7.33 -3.78
C SER A 83 16.66 -7.52 -4.09
N TYR A 84 16.34 -8.31 -5.12
CA TYR A 84 14.96 -8.65 -5.45
C TYR A 84 14.26 -9.41 -4.32
N LYS A 85 14.93 -10.39 -3.71
CA LYS A 85 14.39 -11.16 -2.58
C LYS A 85 14.04 -10.25 -1.41
N MET A 86 14.97 -9.41 -0.96
CA MET A 86 14.72 -8.45 0.14
C MET A 86 13.54 -7.52 -0.18
N ARG A 87 13.47 -7.04 -1.43
CA ARG A 87 12.37 -6.19 -1.89
C ARG A 87 11.02 -6.90 -1.82
N ILE A 88 10.96 -8.16 -2.27
CA ILE A 88 9.73 -8.97 -2.22
C ILE A 88 9.34 -9.29 -0.77
N GLU A 89 10.28 -9.65 0.10
CA GLU A 89 9.99 -9.94 1.51
C GLU A 89 9.39 -8.72 2.23
N MET A 90 9.92 -7.53 1.95
CA MET A 90 9.36 -6.28 2.45
C MET A 90 7.94 -6.04 1.90
N LEU A 91 7.69 -6.27 0.60
CA LEU A 91 6.35 -6.13 0.04
C LEU A 91 5.38 -7.18 0.61
N ASP A 92 5.81 -8.42 0.77
CA ASP A 92 5.03 -9.52 1.34
C ASP A 92 4.55 -9.18 2.77
N SER A 93 5.28 -8.35 3.52
CA SER A 93 4.85 -7.89 4.85
C SER A 93 3.56 -7.05 4.86
N TYR A 94 3.23 -6.40 3.73
CA TYR A 94 2.00 -5.64 3.55
C TYR A 94 0.89 -6.43 2.85
N LEU A 95 1.20 -7.62 2.32
CA LEU A 95 0.29 -8.39 1.48
C LEU A 95 -0.36 -9.52 2.25
N THR A 96 -1.58 -9.86 1.87
CA THR A 96 -2.31 -11.00 2.41
C THR A 96 -3.08 -11.75 1.33
N THR A 97 -3.33 -13.03 1.56
CA THR A 97 -4.32 -13.81 0.80
C THR A 97 -5.66 -13.89 1.53
N ASN A 98 -5.70 -13.51 2.81
CA ASN A 98 -6.92 -13.49 3.61
C ASN A 98 -7.74 -12.23 3.32
N ARG A 99 -8.83 -12.40 2.56
CA ARG A 99 -9.75 -11.31 2.20
C ARG A 99 -10.40 -10.62 3.41
N SER A 100 -10.53 -11.27 4.55
CA SER A 100 -11.08 -10.64 5.76
C SER A 100 -10.13 -9.65 6.40
N ALA A 101 -8.81 -9.81 6.19
CA ALA A 101 -7.77 -8.93 6.70
C ALA A 101 -7.45 -7.77 5.75
N ASP A 102 -7.95 -7.81 4.51
CA ASP A 102 -7.74 -6.77 3.52
C ASP A 102 -8.38 -5.44 3.94
N VAL A 103 -7.72 -4.33 3.62
CA VAL A 103 -8.19 -2.97 3.96
C VAL A 103 -9.63 -2.68 3.50
N THR A 104 -10.06 -3.25 2.37
CA THR A 104 -11.41 -3.03 1.84
C THR A 104 -12.49 -3.70 2.66
N SER A 105 -12.16 -4.70 3.48
CA SER A 105 -13.10 -5.35 4.40
C SER A 105 -13.62 -4.38 5.48
N TYR A 106 -12.93 -3.27 5.71
CA TYR A 106 -13.31 -2.21 6.64
C TYR A 106 -14.12 -1.08 6.00
N PHE A 107 -14.25 -1.04 4.67
CA PHE A 107 -15.01 -0.03 3.95
C PHE A 107 -16.50 -0.34 4.01
N LYS A 108 -17.16 0.13 5.06
CA LYS A 108 -18.58 -0.14 5.31
C LYS A 108 -19.37 1.13 5.57
N PRO A 109 -20.68 1.14 5.26
CA PRO A 109 -21.55 2.24 5.66
C PRO A 109 -21.47 2.54 7.17
N GLY A 110 -21.43 3.82 7.52
CA GLY A 110 -21.34 4.28 8.91
C GLY A 110 -19.99 4.06 9.61
N HIS A 111 -18.97 3.56 8.89
CA HIS A 111 -17.64 3.38 9.45
C HIS A 111 -16.74 4.56 9.10
N LEU A 112 -15.86 4.89 10.05
CA LEU A 112 -14.74 5.80 9.89
C LEU A 112 -13.46 4.99 9.84
N VAL A 113 -12.84 4.86 8.67
CA VAL A 113 -11.57 4.16 8.53
C VAL A 113 -10.43 5.18 8.51
N ILE A 114 -9.54 5.05 9.47
CA ILE A 114 -8.28 5.80 9.55
C ILE A 114 -7.17 4.81 9.22
N VAL A 115 -6.44 5.06 8.13
CA VAL A 115 -5.24 4.28 7.82
C VAL A 115 -4.04 5.06 8.30
N ASP A 116 -3.28 4.44 9.19
CA ASP A 116 -2.00 4.95 9.67
C ASP A 116 -0.87 4.18 9.00
N LEU A 117 -0.20 4.84 8.06
CA LEU A 117 0.93 4.28 7.30
C LEU A 117 2.28 4.61 7.94
N ARG A 118 2.31 5.14 9.17
CA ARG A 118 3.55 5.36 9.90
C ARG A 118 4.19 4.04 10.26
N ASP A 119 5.36 3.81 9.72
CA ASP A 119 6.21 2.68 10.09
C ASP A 119 7.69 3.10 10.03
N PRO A 120 8.53 2.71 11.01
CA PRO A 120 9.95 3.10 11.05
C PRO A 120 10.75 2.67 9.82
N PHE A 121 10.23 1.70 9.06
CA PHE A 121 10.88 1.10 7.91
C PHE A 121 10.23 1.53 6.58
N THR A 122 9.28 2.48 6.61
CA THR A 122 8.66 3.03 5.40
C THR A 122 9.35 4.30 4.92
N SER A 123 9.57 4.40 3.61
CA SER A 123 9.96 5.66 2.95
C SER A 123 8.72 6.48 2.58
N SER A 124 8.89 7.79 2.38
CA SER A 124 7.80 8.67 1.94
C SER A 124 7.13 8.16 0.66
N THR A 125 7.92 7.66 -0.29
CA THR A 125 7.42 7.18 -1.57
C THR A 125 6.63 5.87 -1.43
N LEU A 126 7.01 4.96 -0.52
CA LEU A 126 6.19 3.79 -0.21
C LEU A 126 4.86 4.19 0.44
N VAL A 127 4.87 5.16 1.35
CA VAL A 127 3.64 5.68 1.97
C VAL A 127 2.71 6.30 0.92
N ILE A 128 3.26 7.08 -0.01
CA ILE A 128 2.50 7.67 -1.13
C ILE A 128 1.91 6.57 -2.02
N ALA A 129 2.70 5.55 -2.38
CA ALA A 129 2.25 4.41 -3.17
C ALA A 129 1.08 3.66 -2.51
N LEU A 130 1.22 3.35 -1.22
CA LEU A 130 0.17 2.70 -0.43
C LEU A 130 -1.08 3.58 -0.36
N PHE A 131 -0.92 4.89 -0.13
CA PHE A 131 -2.02 5.85 -0.12
C PHE A 131 -2.82 5.84 -1.43
N GLU A 132 -2.14 5.95 -2.58
CA GLU A 132 -2.79 5.91 -3.89
C GLU A 132 -3.56 4.60 -4.13
N ILE A 133 -2.96 3.47 -3.74
CA ILE A 133 -3.61 2.16 -3.83
C ILE A 133 -4.89 2.14 -3.00
N ILE A 134 -4.82 2.57 -1.72
CA ILE A 134 -5.96 2.52 -0.80
C ILE A 134 -7.07 3.47 -1.26
N VAL A 135 -6.74 4.69 -1.69
CA VAL A 135 -7.73 5.63 -2.24
C VAL A 135 -8.40 5.04 -3.48
N GLY A 136 -7.62 4.47 -4.41
CA GLY A 136 -8.16 3.81 -5.59
C GLY A 136 -9.06 2.61 -5.25
N LEU A 137 -8.74 1.86 -4.21
CA LEU A 137 -9.58 0.78 -3.70
C LEU A 137 -10.87 1.32 -3.08
N PHE A 138 -10.79 2.37 -2.25
CA PHE A 138 -11.94 2.98 -1.61
C PHE A 138 -12.92 3.57 -2.63
N ILE A 139 -12.41 4.26 -3.65
CA ILE A 139 -13.23 4.83 -4.73
C ILE A 139 -13.97 3.74 -5.50
N LYS A 140 -13.32 2.60 -5.78
CA LYS A 140 -13.93 1.47 -6.51
C LYS A 140 -14.84 0.58 -5.66
N HIS A 141 -14.65 0.55 -4.34
CA HIS A 141 -15.39 -0.36 -3.48
C HIS A 141 -16.90 -0.07 -3.48
N PRO A 142 -17.80 -1.01 -3.82
CA PRO A 142 -19.23 -0.72 -3.89
C PRO A 142 -19.79 -0.37 -2.51
N MET A 143 -20.49 0.76 -2.40
CA MET A 143 -21.17 1.18 -1.16
C MET A 143 -22.51 1.85 -1.51
N GLY A 144 -23.55 1.54 -0.74
CA GLY A 144 -24.89 2.14 -0.90
C GLY A 144 -25.02 3.57 -0.37
N THR A 145 -23.91 4.23 -0.06
CA THR A 145 -23.83 5.53 0.63
C THR A 145 -22.79 6.43 -0.03
N GLY A 146 -22.86 7.73 0.26
CA GLY A 146 -21.88 8.71 -0.24
C GLY A 146 -20.51 8.48 0.38
N LYS A 147 -19.44 8.64 -0.39
CA LYS A 147 -18.05 8.48 0.05
C LYS A 147 -17.41 9.83 0.36
N VAL A 148 -16.73 9.91 1.49
CA VAL A 148 -15.94 11.09 1.87
C VAL A 148 -14.50 10.67 2.10
N LEU A 149 -13.58 11.34 1.41
CA LEU A 149 -12.14 11.22 1.59
C LEU A 149 -11.62 12.54 2.13
N ARG A 150 -10.96 12.52 3.28
CA ARG A 150 -10.22 13.67 3.80
C ARG A 150 -8.75 13.31 3.94
N LYS A 151 -7.90 14.00 3.15
CA LYS A 151 -6.46 14.02 3.34
C LYS A 151 -6.13 15.05 4.42
N ARG A 152 -5.39 14.65 5.47
CA ARG A 152 -4.83 15.59 6.43
C ARG A 152 -3.30 15.57 6.25
N ASN A 153 -2.72 16.71 5.89
CA ASN A 153 -1.29 16.91 6.04
C ASN A 153 -1.05 17.21 7.52
N ILE A 154 -0.37 16.32 8.25
CA ILE A 154 0.05 16.58 9.63
C ILE A 154 1.55 16.88 9.59
N SER A 155 1.91 18.15 9.73
CA SER A 155 3.28 18.56 10.04
C SER A 155 3.42 18.56 11.57
N PHE A 156 4.23 17.68 12.13
CA PHE A 156 4.64 17.78 13.54
C PHE A 156 5.88 18.65 13.61
N GLU A 157 5.71 19.93 13.95
CA GLU A 157 6.79 20.77 14.46
C GLU A 157 6.79 20.59 15.98
N GLY A 158 7.67 19.73 16.49
CA GLY A 158 7.72 19.48 17.93
C GLY A 158 8.50 18.23 18.32
N ALA A 159 9.76 18.46 18.69
CA ALA A 159 10.60 17.61 19.54
C ALA A 159 11.12 16.27 18.97
N ILE A 160 11.93 16.33 17.90
CA ILE A 160 13.13 15.49 17.78
C ILE A 160 14.18 16.32 17.04
N SER A 161 15.35 16.56 17.65
CA SER A 161 16.43 17.34 17.04
C SER A 161 17.06 16.61 15.86
N GLU A 162 17.25 17.39 14.80
CA GLU A 162 18.29 17.30 13.76
C GLU A 162 18.39 16.05 12.85
N THR A 163 18.30 16.35 11.55
CA THR A 163 18.83 15.61 10.40
C THR A 163 18.05 14.41 9.88
N THR A 164 16.85 14.66 9.34
CA THR A 164 16.48 14.28 7.96
C THR A 164 15.05 14.74 7.67
N HIS A 165 14.87 15.61 6.68
CA HIS A 165 13.56 16.00 6.18
C HIS A 165 12.84 14.81 5.54
N HIS A 166 11.82 14.27 6.20
CA HIS A 166 10.71 13.61 5.49
C HIS A 166 9.36 13.98 6.12
N PRO A 167 8.71 15.06 5.64
CA PRO A 167 7.49 15.58 6.22
C PRO A 167 6.25 15.02 5.51
N TYR A 168 6.00 13.71 5.60
CA TYR A 168 4.79 13.14 4.98
C TYR A 168 4.10 12.10 5.87
N PHE A 169 3.33 12.60 6.83
CA PHE A 169 2.38 11.80 7.59
C PHE A 169 1.03 11.73 6.87
N PHE A 170 0.69 10.58 6.29
CA PHE A 170 -0.62 10.36 5.68
C PHE A 170 -1.53 9.58 6.63
N ALA A 171 -2.27 10.31 7.46
CA ALA A 171 -3.49 9.79 8.06
C ALA A 171 -4.67 10.36 7.26
N PHE A 172 -5.45 9.50 6.63
CA PHE A 172 -6.63 9.91 5.90
C PHE A 172 -7.86 9.21 6.43
N LEU A 173 -8.98 9.90 6.27
CA LEU A 173 -10.24 9.55 6.86
C LEU A 173 -11.20 9.21 5.73
N LEU A 174 -11.63 7.96 5.73
CA LEU A 174 -12.60 7.40 4.80
C LEU A 174 -13.92 7.25 5.54
N GLY A 175 -14.92 8.02 5.12
CA GLY A 175 -16.24 8.03 5.73
C GLY A 175 -17.33 7.70 4.73
N SER A 176 -18.44 7.18 5.23
CA SER A 176 -19.67 7.01 4.48
C SER A 176 -20.80 7.82 5.10
N LEU A 177 -21.43 8.72 4.35
CA LEU A 177 -22.62 9.46 4.79
C LEU A 177 -23.90 8.75 4.33
N ARG A 178 -24.86 8.55 5.25
CA ARG A 178 -26.24 8.21 4.86
C ARG A 178 -26.82 9.40 4.09
N ARG A 179 -27.46 9.15 2.94
CA ARG A 179 -28.34 10.17 2.36
C ARG A 179 -29.41 10.46 3.41
N GLY A 180 -29.57 11.73 3.78
CA GLY A 180 -30.69 12.14 4.61
C GLY A 180 -31.98 11.67 3.95
N ALA A 181 -32.86 11.05 4.73
CA ALA A 181 -34.23 10.82 4.29
C ALA A 181 -34.83 12.19 3.95
N GLN A 182 -35.23 12.37 2.69
CA GLN A 182 -36.23 13.37 2.32
C GLN A 182 -37.60 12.79 2.60
#